data_AF-A0A1C7MF73-F1
#
_entry.id   AF-A0A1C7MF73-F1
#
_cell.length_a   1.000
_cell.length_b   1.000
_cell.length_c   1.000
_cell.angle_alpha   90.00
_cell.angle_beta   90.00
_cell.angle_gamma   90.00
#
_symmetry.space_group_name_H-M   'P 1'
#
loop_
_entity.id
_entity.type
_entity.pdbx_description
1 polymer ?
#
loop_
_entity_poly.entity_id
_entity_poly.type
_entity_poly.pdbx_seq_one_letter_code
_entity_poly.pdbx_strand_id
1 'polypeptide(L)'
;MEFEHCYVIGTYVVNAGQNLKTMDAKKKWNTHFEAYLRELDAKKPVIWAGDLNVAPTAMDLAHPKPNWNKTAGYTEAETSAFARILTPPDDAPEGANKFVDVWRRLHPEERQYTYFSYRFNCRMKGIGWRLDMFVLSERLAERVKIWRANCETET
;
A
#
# COMPACT_ATOMS: atom_id res chain seq x y z
N MET A 1 9.87 7.16 12.95
CA MET A 1 10.46 8.44 13.43
C MET A 1 9.35 9.33 13.91
N GLU A 2 9.58 10.09 14.97
CA GLU A 2 8.62 11.05 15.52
C GLU A 2 9.09 12.47 15.20
N PHE A 3 8.18 13.29 14.69
CA PHE A 3 8.37 14.71 14.44
C PHE A 3 7.33 15.51 15.24
N GLU A 4 7.49 16.83 15.31
CA GLU A 4 6.61 17.73 16.07
C GLU A 4 5.13 17.52 15.73
N HIS A 5 4.79 17.47 14.43
CA HIS A 5 3.40 17.42 13.97
C HIS A 5 2.94 16.07 13.41
N CYS A 6 3.84 15.08 13.26
CA CYS A 6 3.48 13.79 12.69
C CYS A 6 4.45 12.67 13.07
N TYR A 7 4.03 11.44 12.81
CA TYR A 7 4.91 10.27 12.75
C TYR A 7 5.23 9.95 11.29
N VAL A 8 6.46 9.52 11.02
CA VAL A 8 6.87 8.96 9.72
C VAL A 8 7.32 7.53 9.92
N ILE A 9 6.72 6.61 9.17
CA ILE A 9 6.98 5.17 9.24
C ILE A 9 7.41 4.71 7.86
N GLY A 10 8.63 4.19 7.75
CA GLY A 10 9.12 3.47 6.58
C GLY A 10 8.96 1.97 6.79
N THR A 11 8.31 1.25 5.86
CA THR A 11 8.16 -0.21 5.95
C THR A 11 8.64 -0.92 4.70
N TYR A 12 9.21 -2.10 4.91
CA TYR A 12 9.26 -3.18 3.92
C TYR A 12 8.35 -4.30 4.43
N VAL A 13 7.14 -4.39 3.89
CA VAL A 13 6.11 -5.30 4.39
C VAL A 13 6.42 -6.74 3.99
N VAL A 14 6.10 -7.70 4.87
CA VAL A 14 6.31 -9.12 4.61
C VAL A 14 5.60 -9.54 3.31
N ASN A 15 6.36 -10.10 2.36
CA ASN A 15 5.81 -10.71 1.16
C ASN A 15 5.14 -12.06 1.50
N ALA A 16 4.00 -12.38 0.88
CA ALA A 16 3.30 -13.65 1.10
C ALA A 16 4.01 -14.87 0.48
N GLY A 17 5.09 -14.65 -0.25
CA GLY A 17 5.98 -15.68 -0.76
C GLY A 17 5.46 -16.37 -2.02
N GLN A 18 6.37 -17.06 -2.70
CA GLN A 18 6.00 -17.91 -3.84
C GLN A 18 4.98 -18.97 -3.39
N ASN A 19 3.94 -19.16 -4.19
CA ASN A 19 2.81 -20.05 -3.88
C ASN A 19 2.12 -19.71 -2.54
N LEU A 20 2.19 -18.45 -2.10
CA LEU A 20 1.57 -17.94 -0.87
C LEU A 20 2.07 -18.63 0.43
N LYS A 21 3.26 -19.23 0.40
CA LYS A 21 3.81 -20.03 1.51
C LYS A 21 4.01 -19.28 2.83
N THR A 22 4.11 -17.95 2.81
CA THR A 22 4.25 -17.10 4.00
C THR A 22 3.02 -16.22 4.26
N MET A 23 1.87 -16.57 3.66
CA MET A 23 0.63 -15.80 3.83
C MET A 23 0.21 -15.65 5.30
N ASP A 24 0.36 -16.69 6.13
CA ASP A 24 0.00 -16.60 7.55
C ASP A 24 0.87 -15.64 8.34
N ALA A 25 2.17 -15.57 8.01
CA ALA A 25 3.07 -14.56 8.60
C ALA A 25 2.66 -13.15 8.17
N LYS A 26 2.28 -12.97 6.90
CA LYS A 26 1.78 -11.69 6.40
C LYS A 26 0.48 -11.26 7.07
N LYS A 27 -0.49 -12.16 7.23
CA LYS A 27 -1.75 -11.87 7.95
C LYS A 27 -1.49 -11.40 9.37
N LYS A 28 -0.64 -12.11 10.11
CA LYS A 28 -0.22 -11.71 11.47
C LYS A 28 0.44 -10.33 11.47
N TRP A 29 1.36 -10.08 10.54
CA TRP A 29 2.01 -8.78 10.39
C TRP A 29 0.99 -7.68 10.14
N ASN A 30 0.05 -7.87 9.20
CA ASN A 30 -0.99 -6.89 8.87
C ASN A 30 -1.85 -6.55 10.09
N THR A 31 -2.27 -7.55 10.87
CA THR A 31 -3.07 -7.34 12.09
C THR A 31 -2.32 -6.52 13.13
N HIS A 32 -1.07 -6.87 13.42
CA HIS A 32 -0.27 -6.12 14.41
C HIS A 32 0.08 -4.72 13.93
N PHE A 33 0.39 -4.57 12.64
CA PHE A 33 0.76 -3.29 12.07
C PHE A 33 -0.42 -2.33 11.97
N GLU A 34 -1.62 -2.82 11.64
CA GLU A 34 -2.84 -2.00 11.69
C GLU A 34 -3.05 -1.46 13.11
N ALA A 35 -3.01 -2.30 14.15
CA ALA A 35 -3.16 -1.85 15.53
C ALA A 35 -2.13 -0.78 15.90
N TYR A 36 -0.86 -1.00 15.55
CA TYR A 36 0.22 -0.03 15.77
C TYR A 36 -0.02 1.30 15.04
N LEU A 37 -0.47 1.27 13.79
CA LEU A 37 -0.82 2.48 13.04
C LEU A 37 -1.94 3.27 13.72
N ARG A 38 -2.98 2.58 14.21
CA ARG A 38 -4.10 3.22 14.93
C ARG A 38 -3.64 3.87 16.23
N GLU A 39 -2.81 3.19 17.01
CA GLU A 39 -2.27 3.73 18.26
C GLU A 39 -1.43 5.00 18.06
N LEU A 40 -0.66 5.07 16.98
CA LEU A 40 0.10 6.27 16.63
C LEU A 40 -0.82 7.39 16.13
N ASP A 41 -1.75 7.05 15.23
CA ASP A 41 -2.69 8.02 14.66
C ASP A 41 -3.60 8.65 15.72
N ALA A 42 -3.93 7.92 16.78
CA ALA A 42 -4.67 8.47 17.92
C ALA A 42 -3.90 9.63 18.62
N LYS A 43 -2.56 9.66 18.53
CA LYS A 43 -1.71 10.67 19.16
C LYS A 43 -1.37 11.82 18.21
N LYS A 44 -0.87 11.49 17.02
CA LYS A 44 -0.53 12.45 15.96
C LYS A 44 -0.74 11.81 14.59
N PRO A 45 -1.04 12.61 13.55
CA PRO A 45 -1.15 12.09 12.20
C PRO A 45 0.11 11.32 11.76
N VAL A 46 -0.10 10.28 10.96
CA VAL A 46 0.91 9.33 10.50
C VAL A 46 1.11 9.46 8.99
N ILE A 47 2.37 9.41 8.58
CA ILE A 47 2.81 9.21 7.20
C ILE A 47 3.45 7.82 7.14
N TRP A 48 2.80 6.88 6.48
CA TRP A 48 3.30 5.54 6.24
C TRP A 48 3.79 5.41 4.80
N ALA A 49 5.03 5.00 4.61
CA ALA A 49 5.65 4.90 3.29
C ALA A 49 6.51 3.65 3.12
N GLY A 50 6.68 3.21 1.88
CA GLY A 50 7.61 2.14 1.49
C GLY A 50 6.94 1.07 0.63
N ASP A 51 7.60 -0.07 0.48
CA ASP A 51 7.06 -1.24 -0.22
C ASP A 51 6.10 -1.98 0.70
N LEU A 52 4.81 -1.87 0.39
CA LEU A 52 3.73 -2.45 1.18
C LEU A 52 3.39 -3.87 0.72
N ASN A 53 4.06 -4.37 -0.32
CA ASN A 53 3.89 -5.69 -0.89
C ASN A 53 2.42 -6.00 -1.21
N VAL A 54 1.62 -5.02 -1.61
CA VAL A 54 0.22 -5.20 -2.00
C VAL A 54 -0.12 -4.24 -3.14
N ALA A 55 -0.77 -4.75 -4.17
CA ALA A 55 -1.43 -3.97 -5.22
C ALA A 55 -2.91 -3.84 -4.84
N PRO A 56 -3.40 -2.68 -4.39
CA PRO A 56 -4.74 -2.58 -3.77
C PRO A 56 -5.89 -2.96 -4.71
N THR A 57 -5.79 -2.62 -5.99
CA THR A 57 -6.86 -2.80 -6.98
C THR A 57 -6.34 -3.37 -8.31
N ALA A 58 -7.25 -3.74 -9.21
CA ALA A 58 -6.91 -4.20 -10.55
C ALA A 58 -6.19 -3.14 -11.41
N MET A 59 -6.22 -1.87 -11.02
CA MET A 59 -5.49 -0.78 -11.68
C MET A 59 -4.01 -0.73 -11.27
N ASP A 60 -3.65 -1.41 -10.18
CA ASP A 60 -2.33 -1.34 -9.56
C ASP A 60 -1.38 -2.44 -10.07
N LEU A 61 -1.76 -3.19 -11.10
CA LEU A 61 -0.91 -4.18 -11.78
C LEU A 61 -1.33 -4.39 -13.24
N ALA A 62 -0.38 -4.82 -14.07
CA ALA A 62 -0.63 -5.00 -15.51
C ALA A 62 -1.57 -6.18 -15.84
N HIS A 63 -1.55 -7.25 -15.03
CA HIS A 63 -2.28 -8.49 -15.31
C HIS A 63 -3.12 -8.95 -14.10
N PRO A 64 -4.22 -8.28 -13.75
CA PRO A 64 -4.99 -8.59 -12.54
C PRO A 64 -5.62 -9.99 -12.55
N LYS A 65 -6.32 -10.35 -13.62
CA LYS A 65 -7.09 -11.62 -13.73
C LYS A 65 -6.25 -12.87 -13.44
N PRO A 66 -5.08 -13.09 -14.06
CA PRO A 66 -4.28 -14.29 -13.80
C PRO A 66 -3.58 -14.28 -12.43
N ASN A 67 -3.43 -13.12 -11.77
CA ASN A 67 -2.71 -12.99 -10.50
C ASN A 67 -3.61 -13.06 -9.26
N TRP A 68 -4.91 -12.78 -9.40
CA TRP A 68 -5.86 -12.76 -8.29
C TRP A 68 -5.87 -14.08 -7.50
N ASN A 69 -5.62 -14.00 -6.19
CA ASN A 69 -5.55 -15.15 -5.26
C ASN A 69 -4.51 -16.22 -5.63
N LYS A 70 -3.57 -15.90 -6.52
CA LYS A 70 -2.54 -16.84 -7.01
C LYS A 70 -1.13 -16.33 -6.77
N THR A 71 -0.94 -15.01 -6.80
CA THR A 71 0.37 -14.37 -6.66
C THR A 71 0.38 -13.47 -5.43
N ALA A 72 1.47 -13.55 -4.65
CA ALA A 72 1.70 -12.66 -3.53
C ALA A 72 1.66 -11.19 -3.97
N GLY A 73 0.96 -10.36 -3.21
CA GLY A 73 0.71 -8.96 -3.49
C GLY A 73 -0.64 -8.68 -4.14
N TYR A 74 -1.38 -9.69 -4.64
CA TYR A 74 -2.72 -9.50 -5.18
C TYR A 74 -3.66 -10.64 -4.82
N THR A 75 -3.93 -10.75 -3.52
CA THR A 75 -4.90 -11.68 -2.94
C THR A 75 -5.98 -10.92 -2.17
N GLU A 76 -7.13 -11.55 -1.96
CA GLU A 76 -8.20 -11.02 -1.11
C GLU A 76 -7.69 -10.69 0.29
N ALA A 77 -6.90 -11.58 0.90
CA ALA A 77 -6.35 -11.34 2.25
C ALA A 77 -5.45 -10.10 2.31
N GLU A 78 -4.64 -9.85 1.28
CA GLU A 78 -3.75 -8.69 1.23
C GLU A 78 -4.50 -7.40 0.92
N THR A 79 -5.35 -7.43 -0.11
CA THR A 79 -6.12 -6.26 -0.57
C THR A 79 -7.16 -5.82 0.46
N SER A 80 -7.88 -6.75 1.08
CA SER A 80 -8.85 -6.45 2.14
C SER A 80 -8.18 -5.93 3.41
N ALA A 81 -7.00 -6.46 3.79
CA ALA A 81 -6.26 -5.93 4.94
C ALA A 81 -5.81 -4.48 4.70
N PHE A 82 -5.32 -4.17 3.49
CA PHE A 82 -4.97 -2.80 3.13
C PHE A 82 -6.20 -1.89 3.08
N ALA A 83 -7.31 -2.35 2.49
CA ALA A 83 -8.55 -1.60 2.41
C ALA A 83 -9.12 -1.25 3.81
N ARG A 84 -9.02 -2.18 4.78
CA ARG A 84 -9.42 -1.92 6.18
C ARG A 84 -8.59 -0.82 6.85
N ILE A 85 -7.32 -0.65 6.47
CA ILE A 85 -6.51 0.48 6.96
C ILE A 85 -7.05 1.79 6.40
N LEU A 86 -7.29 1.85 5.08
CA LEU A 86 -7.81 3.05 4.41
C LEU A 86 -9.19 3.45 4.90
N THR A 87 -10.11 2.49 4.92
CA THR A 87 -11.50 2.65 5.32
C THR A 87 -11.80 1.61 6.40
N PRO A 88 -11.64 1.97 7.69
CA PRO A 88 -12.04 1.10 8.79
C PRO A 88 -13.54 0.76 8.69
N PRO A 89 -13.94 -0.47 9.08
CA PRO A 89 -15.34 -0.88 9.08
C PRO A 89 -16.14 -0.11 10.14
N ASP A 90 -17.47 -0.08 10.00
CA ASP A 90 -18.37 0.68 10.89
C ASP A 90 -18.35 0.17 12.35
N ASP A 91 -17.93 -1.09 12.56
CA ASP A 91 -17.78 -1.72 13.87
C ASP A 91 -16.37 -1.53 14.47
N ALA A 92 -15.50 -0.76 13.82
CA ALA A 92 -14.18 -0.43 14.35
C ALA A 92 -14.30 0.37 15.67
N PRO A 93 -13.31 0.25 16.57
CA PRO A 93 -13.29 1.04 17.79
C PRO A 93 -13.42 2.55 17.52
N GLU A 94 -14.10 3.24 18.43
CA GLU A 94 -14.25 4.69 18.37
C GLU A 94 -12.88 5.38 18.23
N GLY A 95 -12.78 6.32 17.28
CA GLY A 95 -11.53 7.01 16.96
C GLY A 95 -10.66 6.35 15.88
N ALA A 96 -11.08 5.23 15.29
CA ALA A 96 -10.43 4.66 14.10
C ALA A 96 -10.61 5.59 12.88
N ASN A 97 -9.64 6.45 12.60
CA ASN A 97 -9.71 7.42 11.50
C ASN A 97 -9.41 6.79 10.13
N LYS A 98 -9.79 7.44 9.04
CA LYS A 98 -9.41 7.00 7.69
C LYS A 98 -7.95 7.29 7.36
N PHE A 99 -7.40 6.46 6.48
CA PHE A 99 -6.13 6.68 5.81
C PHE A 99 -6.33 6.83 4.31
N VAL A 100 -5.41 7.52 3.66
CA VAL A 100 -5.49 7.88 2.25
C VAL A 100 -4.25 7.37 1.54
N ASP A 101 -4.44 6.50 0.54
CA ASP A 101 -3.44 6.26 -0.51
C ASP A 101 -3.34 7.54 -1.35
N VAL A 102 -2.25 8.27 -1.15
CA VAL A 102 -2.06 9.60 -1.74
C VAL A 102 -2.02 9.54 -3.26
N TRP A 103 -1.36 8.53 -3.83
CA TRP A 103 -1.26 8.43 -5.29
C TRP A 103 -2.63 8.25 -5.91
N ARG A 104 -3.43 7.31 -5.37
CA ARG A 104 -4.75 7.00 -5.93
C ARG A 104 -5.72 8.16 -5.75
N ARG A 105 -5.60 8.94 -4.67
CA ARG A 105 -6.39 10.15 -4.48
C ARG A 105 -6.09 11.23 -5.54
N LEU A 106 -4.82 11.42 -5.89
CA LEU A 106 -4.41 12.42 -6.88
C LEU A 106 -4.63 11.95 -8.33
N HIS A 107 -4.56 10.64 -8.56
CA HIS A 107 -4.62 10.02 -9.88
C HIS A 107 -5.65 8.87 -9.89
N PRO A 108 -6.95 9.15 -9.73
CA PRO A 108 -7.97 8.13 -9.51
C PRO A 108 -8.06 7.10 -10.64
N GLU A 109 -7.84 7.52 -11.88
CA GLU A 109 -8.05 6.71 -13.09
C GLU A 109 -6.74 6.26 -13.76
N GLU A 110 -5.59 6.75 -13.31
CA GLU A 110 -4.32 6.43 -13.97
C GLU A 110 -3.80 5.05 -13.55
N ARG A 111 -2.87 4.53 -14.34
CA ARG A 111 -2.09 3.33 -14.01
C ARG A 111 -0.63 3.72 -13.96
N GLN A 112 -0.01 3.51 -12.80
CA GLN A 112 1.40 3.73 -12.58
C GLN A 112 1.95 2.55 -11.78
N TYR A 113 3.17 2.10 -12.09
CA TYR A 113 3.82 0.98 -11.43
C TYR A 113 5.14 1.42 -10.81
N THR A 114 5.52 0.78 -9.70
CA THR A 114 6.75 1.08 -8.95
C THR A 114 7.71 -0.12 -8.94
N TYR A 115 7.17 -1.32 -9.16
CA TYR A 115 7.92 -2.57 -9.23
C TYR A 115 7.74 -3.26 -10.58
N PHE A 116 8.85 -3.78 -11.12
CA PHE A 116 8.90 -4.58 -12.32
C PHE A 116 9.79 -5.80 -12.08
N SER A 117 9.33 -6.99 -12.46
CA SER A 117 10.17 -8.19 -12.35
C SER A 117 11.38 -8.08 -13.28
N TYR A 118 12.55 -8.50 -12.80
CA TYR A 118 13.74 -8.65 -13.64
C TYR A 118 13.58 -9.77 -14.69
N ARG A 119 12.64 -10.71 -14.48
CA ARG A 119 12.37 -11.77 -15.45
C ARG A 119 11.62 -11.21 -16.65
N PHE A 120 11.82 -11.80 -17.81
CA PHE A 120 11.06 -11.53 -19.05
C PHE A 120 11.07 -10.08 -19.54
N ASN A 121 12.02 -9.26 -19.07
CA ASN A 121 12.14 -7.84 -19.40
C ASN A 121 10.85 -7.05 -19.11
N CYS A 122 10.20 -7.33 -17.97
CA CYS A 122 8.91 -6.72 -17.65
C CYS A 122 8.94 -5.19 -17.62
N ARG A 123 10.04 -4.57 -17.19
CA ARG A 123 10.18 -3.09 -17.20
C ARG A 123 10.06 -2.52 -18.61
N MET A 124 10.79 -3.08 -19.58
CA MET A 124 10.71 -2.64 -20.99
C MET A 124 9.32 -2.90 -21.60
N LYS A 125 8.59 -3.90 -21.10
CA LYS A 125 7.24 -4.23 -21.57
C LYS A 125 6.12 -3.48 -20.83
N GLY A 126 6.46 -2.64 -19.85
CA GLY A 126 5.46 -1.98 -19.00
C GLY A 126 4.64 -2.93 -18.12
N ILE A 127 5.13 -4.15 -17.85
CA ILE A 127 4.44 -5.16 -17.05
C ILE A 127 4.83 -4.98 -15.58
N GLY A 128 4.15 -4.08 -14.88
CA GLY A 128 4.49 -3.69 -13.52
C GLY A 128 3.38 -3.90 -12.48
N TRP A 129 3.74 -3.57 -11.24
CA TRP A 129 2.90 -3.55 -10.06
C TRP A 129 3.18 -2.25 -9.28
N ARG A 130 2.17 -1.67 -8.64
CA ARG A 130 2.30 -0.56 -7.70
C ARG A 130 2.31 -1.12 -6.29
N LEU A 131 3.51 -1.29 -5.75
CA LEU A 131 3.72 -1.86 -4.40
C LEU A 131 4.25 -0.82 -3.41
N ASP A 132 4.86 0.25 -3.92
CA ASP A 132 5.39 1.34 -3.13
C ASP A 132 4.36 2.46 -3.02
N MET A 133 4.03 2.84 -1.79
CA MET A 133 2.93 3.77 -1.50
C MET A 133 3.30 4.78 -0.42
N PHE A 134 2.61 5.92 -0.47
CA PHE A 134 2.50 6.84 0.65
C PHE A 134 1.04 6.83 1.12
N VAL A 135 0.83 6.33 2.34
CA VAL A 135 -0.46 6.22 3.00
C VAL A 135 -0.46 7.17 4.19
N LEU A 136 -1.34 8.17 4.16
CA LEU A 136 -1.37 9.24 5.14
C LEU A 136 -2.65 9.18 5.94
N SER A 137 -2.60 9.57 7.21
CA SER A 137 -3.83 9.93 7.93
C SER A 137 -4.60 10.96 7.13
N GLU A 138 -5.92 10.82 7.03
CA GLU A 138 -6.75 11.70 6.21
C GLU A 138 -6.57 13.19 6.54
N ARG A 139 -6.31 13.49 7.82
CA ARG A 139 -6.01 14.84 8.35
C ARG A 139 -4.79 15.53 7.72
N LEU A 140 -3.92 14.78 7.04
CA LEU A 140 -2.77 15.31 6.30
C LEU A 140 -3.01 15.36 4.79
N ALA A 141 -4.07 14.74 4.27
CA ALA A 141 -4.24 14.54 2.84
C ALA A 141 -4.32 15.85 2.05
N GLU A 142 -4.96 16.88 2.60
CA GLU A 142 -5.09 18.21 1.97
C GLU A 142 -3.76 18.98 1.88
N ARG A 143 -2.75 18.58 2.66
CA ARG A 143 -1.42 19.23 2.64
C ARG A 143 -0.53 18.69 1.54
N VAL A 144 -0.92 17.60 0.88
CA VAL A 144 -0.16 17.01 -0.21
C VAL A 144 -0.31 17.86 -1.47
N LYS A 145 0.81 18.31 -2.03
CA LYS A 145 0.83 19.09 -3.29
C LYS A 145 1.15 18.23 -4.51
N ILE A 146 2.10 17.32 -4.37
CA ILE A 146 2.64 16.52 -5.48
C ILE A 146 3.01 15.13 -4.96
N TRP A 147 2.72 14.12 -5.76
CA TRP A 147 3.31 12.79 -5.65
C TRP A 147 3.84 12.38 -7.02
N ARG A 148 5.05 11.84 -7.09
CA ARG A 148 5.64 11.36 -8.35
C ARG A 148 6.31 10.02 -8.13
N ALA A 149 6.02 9.08 -9.02
CA ALA A 149 6.83 7.89 -9.19
C ALA A 149 7.92 8.21 -10.22
N ASN A 150 9.18 8.30 -9.79
CA ASN A 150 10.31 8.43 -10.71
C ASN A 150 10.62 7.06 -11.31
N CYS A 151 9.74 6.57 -12.19
CA CYS A 151 9.87 5.27 -12.84
C CYS A 151 10.16 5.35 -14.34
N GLU A 152 10.23 6.57 -14.89
CA GLU A 152 10.57 6.80 -16.28
C GLU A 152 11.92 6.19 -16.62
N THR A 153 11.95 5.43 -17.71
CA THR A 153 13.16 5.14 -18.46
C THR A 153 13.28 6.29 -19.45
N GLU A 154 14.32 7.12 -19.32
CA GLU A 154 14.74 7.99 -20.42
C GLU A 154 14.84 7.11 -21.68
N THR A 155 14.01 7.39 -22.69
CA THR A 155 14.09 6.81 -24.03
C THR A 155 15.22 7.44 -24.82
#